data_AF-A0A3C1HYE3-F1
#
_entry.id   AF-A0A3C1HYE3-F1
#
_cell.length_a   1.000
_cell.length_b   1.000
_cell.length_c   1.000
_cell.angle_alpha   90.00
_cell.angle_beta   90.00
_cell.angle_gamma   90.00
#
_symmetry.space_group_name_H-M   'P 1'
#
loop_
_entity.id
_entity.type
_entity.pdbx_description
1 polymer ?
#
loop_
_entity_poly.entity_id
_entity_poly.type
_entity_poly.pdbx_seq_one_letter_code
_entity_poly.pdbx_strand_id
1 'polypeptide(L)'
;MQVVKRLKLSELADDVEVSIEESSTVYTVAELKHEILEIGEPHHESSNWYTITRKRWKPNAMHMVENYIEREYDEMYEDWDSRAMDCLTDEVVSKIQSILDKAFEGDYATLYWTCEDRVEIDIQPPPVVNA
;
A
#
# COMPACT_ATOMS: atom_id res chain seq x y z
N MET A 1 -10.99 18.99 3.31
CA MET A 1 -11.47 18.00 2.32
C MET A 1 -10.66 18.20 1.05
N GLN A 2 -9.76 17.29 0.72
CA GLN A 2 -9.11 17.27 -0.60
C GLN A 2 -10.18 16.96 -1.66
N VAL A 3 -10.15 17.71 -2.76
CA VAL A 3 -10.98 17.40 -3.93
C VAL A 3 -10.40 16.12 -4.53
N VAL A 4 -11.07 14.98 -4.34
CA VAL A 4 -10.70 13.73 -5.02
C VAL A 4 -10.96 13.95 -6.50
N LYS A 5 -9.90 14.02 -7.30
CA LYS A 5 -10.02 14.14 -8.74
C LYS A 5 -10.66 12.84 -9.24
N ARG A 6 -11.78 12.96 -9.96
CA ARG A 6 -12.37 11.81 -10.67
C ARG A 6 -11.72 11.69 -12.03
N LEU A 7 -11.04 10.58 -12.25
CA LEU A 7 -10.41 10.22 -13.51
C LEU A 7 -11.31 9.23 -14.24
N LYS A 8 -11.42 9.33 -15.56
CA LYS A 8 -12.15 8.34 -16.36
C LYS A 8 -11.20 7.24 -16.81
N LEU A 9 -11.65 5.99 -16.74
CA LEU A 9 -10.85 4.85 -17.19
C LEU A 9 -10.42 4.99 -18.66
N SER A 10 -11.30 5.52 -19.51
CA SER A 10 -11.01 5.76 -20.94
C SER A 10 -9.86 6.76 -21.19
N GLU A 11 -9.59 7.66 -20.24
CA GLU A 11 -8.59 8.73 -20.35
C GLU A 11 -7.25 8.37 -19.70
N LEU A 12 -7.19 7.26 -18.93
CA LEU A 12 -5.97 6.79 -18.29
C LEU A 12 -5.06 6.06 -19.28
N ALA A 13 -3.75 6.24 -19.07
CA ALA A 13 -2.73 5.47 -19.77
C ALA A 13 -2.80 3.99 -19.35
N ASP A 14 -2.50 3.11 -20.31
CA ASP A 14 -2.71 1.68 -20.19
C ASP A 14 -1.84 1.00 -19.12
N ASP A 15 -0.71 1.60 -18.77
CA ASP A 15 0.25 1.12 -17.76
C ASP A 15 -0.06 1.59 -16.33
N VAL A 16 -1.07 2.45 -16.15
CA VAL A 16 -1.51 2.87 -14.81
C VAL A 16 -2.13 1.69 -14.07
N GLU A 17 -1.73 1.50 -12.82
CA GLU A 17 -2.31 0.48 -11.95
C GLU A 17 -3.56 0.99 -11.23
N VAL A 18 -4.60 0.18 -11.22
CA VAL A 18 -5.88 0.45 -10.58
C VAL A 18 -6.33 -0.74 -9.74
N SER A 19 -7.10 -0.46 -8.69
CA SER A 19 -7.71 -1.47 -7.84
C SER A 19 -9.04 -0.98 -7.27
N ILE A 20 -9.85 -1.93 -6.82
CA ILE A 20 -11.04 -1.65 -6.02
C ILE A 20 -10.58 -1.48 -4.56
N GLU A 21 -11.07 -0.46 -3.88
CA GLU A 21 -10.84 -0.26 -2.45
C GLU A 21 -11.23 -1.54 -1.67
N GLU A 22 -10.37 -1.98 -0.74
CA GLU A 22 -10.49 -3.23 0.03
C GLU A 22 -10.31 -4.55 -0.77
N SER A 23 -10.03 -4.49 -2.08
CA SER A 23 -9.59 -5.66 -2.85
C SER A 23 -8.08 -5.87 -2.71
N SER A 24 -7.60 -7.10 -2.87
CA SER A 24 -6.17 -7.42 -3.03
C SER A 24 -5.73 -7.48 -4.50
N THR A 25 -6.67 -7.34 -5.44
CA THR A 25 -6.41 -7.51 -6.88
C THR A 25 -6.00 -6.19 -7.51
N VAL A 26 -4.91 -6.21 -8.26
CA VAL A 26 -4.38 -5.06 -9.00
C VAL A 26 -4.49 -5.36 -10.48
N TYR A 27 -4.98 -4.38 -11.23
CA TYR A 27 -5.03 -4.40 -12.69
C TYR A 27 -4.21 -3.25 -13.22
N THR A 28 -3.60 -3.44 -14.38
CA THR A 28 -3.29 -2.31 -15.26
C THR A 28 -4.57 -1.86 -15.96
N VAL A 29 -4.61 -0.59 -16.39
CA VAL A 29 -5.73 -0.06 -17.17
C VAL A 29 -5.95 -0.86 -18.46
N ALA A 30 -4.89 -1.34 -19.12
CA ALA A 30 -5.00 -2.24 -20.27
C ALA A 30 -5.72 -3.55 -19.93
N GLU A 31 -5.34 -4.22 -18.84
CA GLU A 31 -5.99 -5.47 -18.41
C GLU A 31 -7.46 -5.24 -18.09
N LEU A 32 -7.79 -4.17 -17.35
CA LEU A 32 -9.16 -3.84 -17.01
C LEU A 32 -10.01 -3.54 -18.26
N LYS A 33 -9.46 -2.77 -19.22
CA LYS A 33 -10.13 -2.50 -20.50
C LYS A 33 -10.35 -3.80 -21.29
N HIS A 34 -9.39 -4.72 -21.28
CA HIS A 34 -9.51 -6.02 -21.93
C HIS A 34 -10.64 -6.86 -21.32
N GLU A 35 -10.71 -6.96 -19.99
CA GLU A 35 -11.80 -7.70 -19.32
C GLU A 35 -13.18 -7.12 -19.63
N ILE A 36 -13.31 -5.78 -19.65
CA ILE A 36 -14.59 -5.14 -19.97
C ILE A 36 -14.96 -5.35 -21.44
N LEU A 37 -14.04 -5.07 -22.37
CA LEU A 37 -14.36 -4.96 -23.79
C LEU A 37 -14.34 -6.30 -24.54
N GLU A 38 -13.43 -7.21 -24.16
CA GLU A 38 -13.23 -8.48 -24.88
C GLU A 38 -13.87 -9.66 -24.14
N ILE A 39 -13.82 -9.67 -22.80
CA ILE A 39 -14.40 -10.75 -21.99
C ILE A 39 -15.86 -10.44 -21.63
N GLY A 40 -16.20 -9.17 -21.51
CA GLY A 40 -17.56 -8.71 -21.21
C GLY A 40 -17.86 -8.56 -19.73
N GLU A 41 -16.84 -8.45 -18.88
CA GLU A 41 -17.01 -8.33 -17.42
C GLU A 41 -17.62 -6.97 -17.03
N PRO A 42 -18.70 -6.94 -16.24
CA PRO A 42 -19.43 -5.72 -15.92
C PRO A 42 -18.78 -4.93 -14.78
N HIS A 43 -17.48 -4.64 -14.86
CA HIS A 43 -16.74 -3.89 -13.83
C HIS A 43 -17.33 -2.51 -13.51
N HIS A 44 -18.06 -1.90 -14.44
CA HIS A 44 -18.80 -0.65 -14.23
C HIS A 44 -19.90 -0.73 -13.17
N GLU A 45 -20.37 -1.94 -12.82
CA GLU A 45 -21.33 -2.15 -11.74
C GLU A 45 -20.67 -2.14 -10.36
N SER A 46 -19.36 -2.36 -10.30
CA SER A 46 -18.59 -2.26 -9.06
C SER A 46 -18.26 -0.81 -8.74
N SER A 47 -18.30 -0.46 -7.45
CA SER A 47 -17.98 0.89 -6.97
C SER A 47 -16.58 0.93 -6.36
N ASN A 48 -16.04 2.14 -6.19
CA ASN A 48 -14.79 2.40 -5.44
C ASN A 48 -13.50 1.94 -6.14
N TRP A 49 -13.38 2.21 -7.44
CA TRP A 49 -12.10 2.10 -8.16
C TRP A 49 -11.19 3.28 -7.88
N TYR A 50 -9.89 3.01 -7.74
CA TYR A 50 -8.86 4.01 -7.55
C TYR A 50 -7.59 3.67 -8.34
N THR A 51 -6.84 4.68 -8.73
CA THR A 51 -5.43 4.49 -9.08
C THR A 51 -4.66 4.14 -7.83
N ILE A 52 -3.67 3.25 -7.96
CA ILE A 52 -2.83 2.86 -6.84
C ILE A 52 -1.38 3.31 -7.04
N THR A 53 -0.68 3.52 -5.93
CA THR A 53 0.78 3.70 -5.93
C THR A 53 1.42 2.61 -5.08
N ARG A 54 2.31 1.82 -5.68
CA ARG A 54 3.11 0.84 -4.95
C ARG A 54 4.07 1.54 -3.99
N LYS A 55 4.10 1.05 -2.76
CA LYS A 55 4.98 1.50 -1.69
C LYS A 55 5.72 0.31 -1.11
N ARG A 56 6.87 0.61 -0.50
CA ARG A 56 7.68 -0.38 0.20
C ARG A 56 7.91 0.08 1.63
N TRP A 57 7.42 -0.69 2.57
CA TRP A 57 7.73 -0.52 3.98
C TRP A 57 9.11 -1.12 4.26
N LYS A 58 9.84 -0.52 5.19
CA LYS A 58 11.13 -1.02 5.65
C LYS A 58 11.14 -1.02 7.18
N PRO A 59 11.64 -2.09 7.82
CA PRO A 59 11.81 -2.09 9.26
C PRO A 59 12.87 -1.06 9.68
N ASN A 60 12.67 -0.45 10.85
CA ASN A 60 13.62 0.47 11.45
C ASN A 60 13.85 0.07 12.91
N ALA A 61 15.04 -0.46 13.19
CA ALA A 61 15.42 -0.94 14.51
C ALA A 61 15.45 0.17 15.56
N MET A 62 15.98 1.35 15.21
CA MET A 62 16.04 2.48 16.14
C MET A 62 14.63 2.89 16.55
N HIS A 63 13.75 3.12 15.57
CA HIS A 63 12.36 3.50 15.83
C HIS A 63 11.61 2.42 16.63
N MET A 64 11.87 1.14 16.38
CA MET A 64 11.28 0.04 17.15
C MET A 64 11.68 0.10 18.63
N VAL A 65 12.95 0.39 18.92
CA VAL A 65 13.44 0.41 20.29
C VAL A 65 13.08 1.70 21.01
N GLU A 66 13.10 2.84 20.33
CA GLU A 66 12.58 4.12 20.86
C GLU A 66 11.13 3.95 21.33
N ASN A 67 10.25 3.41 20.47
CA ASN A 67 8.86 3.14 20.83
C ASN A 67 8.72 2.16 22.01
N TYR A 68 9.64 1.21 22.17
CA TYR A 68 9.62 0.30 23.31
C TYR A 68 9.97 1.05 24.60
N ILE A 69 11.06 1.82 24.61
CA ILE A 69 11.48 2.61 25.78
C ILE A 69 10.40 3.62 26.18
N GLU A 70 9.82 4.34 25.21
CA GLU A 70 8.75 5.32 25.45
C GLU A 70 7.52 4.68 26.13
N ARG A 71 7.18 3.44 25.78
CA ARG A 71 6.04 2.71 26.38
C ARG A 71 6.30 2.25 27.81
N GLU A 72 7.55 2.02 28.17
CA GLU A 72 7.93 1.61 29.52
C GLU A 72 8.15 2.82 30.46
N TYR A 73 8.38 4.02 29.91
CA TYR A 73 8.76 5.21 30.66
C TYR A 73 7.74 5.61 31.74
N ASP A 74 6.44 5.40 31.51
CA ASP A 74 5.37 5.82 32.43
C ASP A 74 5.51 5.25 33.85
N GLU A 75 6.19 4.11 34.01
CA GLU A 75 6.42 3.45 35.31
C GLU A 75 7.83 3.69 35.88
N MET A 76 8.67 4.47 35.18
CA MET A 76 10.08 4.64 35.49
C MET A 76 10.39 6.00 36.12
N TYR A 77 11.60 6.12 36.65
CA TYR A 77 12.07 7.39 37.20
C TYR A 77 12.53 8.34 36.08
N GLU A 78 12.53 9.64 36.36
CA GLU A 78 12.97 10.70 35.45
C GLU A 78 14.36 10.40 34.85
N ASP A 79 14.54 10.66 33.55
CA ASP A 79 15.74 10.38 32.75
C ASP A 79 16.10 8.89 32.58
N TRP A 80 15.25 7.96 33.01
CA TRP A 80 15.50 6.53 32.80
C TRP A 80 15.57 6.17 31.31
N ASP A 81 14.71 6.74 30.49
CA ASP A 81 14.66 6.58 29.03
C ASP A 81 15.97 6.99 28.36
N SER A 82 16.55 8.12 28.75
CA SER A 82 17.86 8.56 28.25
C SER A 82 18.96 7.55 28.57
N ARG A 83 18.97 7.00 29.79
CA ARG A 83 19.94 5.97 30.19
C ARG A 83 19.73 4.64 29.48
N ALA A 84 18.47 4.28 29.25
CA ALA A 84 18.11 3.09 28.46
C ALA A 84 18.60 3.27 27.02
N MET A 85 18.47 4.47 26.45
CA MET A 85 18.94 4.80 25.11
C MET A 85 20.47 4.78 25.01
N ASP A 86 21.19 5.25 26.03
CA ASP A 86 22.65 5.17 26.09
C ASP A 86 23.19 3.72 26.05
N CYS A 87 22.40 2.75 26.50
CA CYS A 87 22.77 1.33 26.41
C CYS A 87 22.72 0.79 24.96
N LEU A 88 22.01 1.47 24.05
CA LEU A 88 21.76 1.02 22.68
C LEU A 88 22.78 1.63 21.71
N THR A 89 24.02 1.16 21.82
CA THR A 89 25.09 1.54 20.89
C THR A 89 24.74 1.23 19.43
N ASP A 90 25.38 1.94 18.50
CA ASP A 90 25.24 1.71 17.05
C ASP A 90 25.46 0.25 16.64
N GLU A 91 26.40 -0.45 17.31
CA GLU A 91 26.67 -1.87 17.05
C GLU A 91 25.45 -2.75 17.38
N VAL A 92 24.79 -2.48 18.51
CA VAL A 92 23.60 -3.22 18.95
C VAL A 92 22.44 -2.95 18.00
N VAL A 93 22.18 -1.69 17.67
CA VAL A 93 21.10 -1.30 16.75
C VAL A 93 21.33 -1.90 15.35
N SER A 94 22.58 -1.89 14.87
CA SER A 94 22.95 -2.49 13.58
C SER A 94 22.68 -4.00 13.53
N LYS A 95 22.99 -4.72 14.62
CA LYS A 95 22.70 -6.17 14.72
C LYS A 95 21.20 -6.44 14.70
N ILE A 96 20.41 -5.65 15.42
CA ILE A 96 18.94 -5.76 15.40
C ILE A 96 18.41 -5.47 13.99
N GLN A 97 18.89 -4.40 13.35
CA GLN A 97 18.49 -4.05 11.98
C GLN A 97 18.79 -5.19 11.01
N SER A 98 19.96 -5.82 11.09
CA SER A 98 20.30 -6.96 10.23
C SER A 98 19.34 -8.15 10.41
N ILE A 99 18.85 -8.39 11.62
CA ILE A 99 17.85 -9.44 11.89
C ILE A 99 16.52 -9.06 11.23
N LEU A 100 16.08 -7.80 11.38
CA LEU A 100 14.85 -7.31 10.77
C LEU A 100 14.91 -7.34 9.24
N ASP A 101 16.01 -6.85 8.65
CA ASP A 101 16.24 -6.87 7.21
C ASP A 101 16.19 -8.31 6.67
N LYS A 102 16.74 -9.27 7.42
CA LYS A 102 16.69 -10.67 7.03
C LYS A 102 15.28 -11.25 7.13
N ALA A 103 14.54 -10.91 8.20
CA ALA A 103 13.18 -11.39 8.40
C ALA A 103 12.20 -10.84 7.34
N PHE A 104 12.42 -9.60 6.89
CA PHE A 104 11.58 -8.88 5.94
C PHE A 104 12.26 -8.68 4.58
N GLU A 105 13.14 -9.61 4.17
CA GLU A 105 13.87 -9.54 2.89
C GLU A 105 12.92 -9.64 1.68
N GLY A 106 11.78 -10.32 1.86
CA GLY A 106 10.80 -10.56 0.81
C GLY A 106 9.73 -9.48 0.70
N ASP A 107 8.98 -9.56 -0.41
CA ASP A 107 7.92 -8.61 -0.73
C ASP A 107 6.60 -8.87 0.01
N TYR A 108 6.41 -10.07 0.55
CA TYR A 108 5.15 -10.54 1.13
C TYR A 108 4.52 -9.57 2.14
N ALA A 109 5.33 -8.97 3.00
CA ALA A 109 4.89 -8.00 4.02
C ALA A 109 5.50 -6.61 3.83
N THR A 110 6.39 -6.42 2.84
CA THR A 110 7.08 -5.14 2.63
C THR A 110 6.53 -4.37 1.43
N LEU A 111 5.98 -5.04 0.42
CA LEU A 111 5.28 -4.38 -0.66
C LEU A 111 3.80 -4.24 -0.35
N TYR A 112 3.30 -3.03 -0.56
CA TYR A 112 1.89 -2.70 -0.45
C TYR A 112 1.58 -1.57 -1.43
N TRP A 113 0.33 -1.12 -1.46
CA TRP A 113 -0.06 0.02 -2.25
C TRP A 113 -1.07 0.88 -1.50
N THR A 114 -1.22 2.13 -1.92
CA THR A 114 -2.24 3.06 -1.40
C THR A 114 -3.15 3.54 -2.52
N CYS A 115 -4.43 3.72 -2.20
CA CYS A 115 -5.38 4.40 -3.09
C CYS A 115 -5.05 5.89 -3.17
N GLU A 116 -5.08 6.43 -4.38
CA GLU A 116 -4.85 7.86 -4.63
C GLU A 116 -6.12 8.50 -5.21
N ASP A 117 -6.21 8.65 -6.54
CA ASP A 117 -7.34 9.26 -7.22
C ASP A 117 -8.45 8.25 -7.54
N ARG A 118 -9.72 8.69 -7.45
CA ARG A 118 -10.87 7.84 -7.79
C ARG A 118 -11.00 7.70 -9.30
N VAL A 119 -11.24 6.48 -9.74
CA VAL A 119 -11.48 6.13 -11.14
C VAL A 119 -12.97 5.86 -11.36
N GLU A 120 -13.53 6.45 -12.40
CA GLU A 120 -14.85 6.17 -12.93
C GLU A 120 -14.72 5.20 -14.11
N ILE A 121 -15.41 4.06 -14.04
CA ILE A 121 -15.48 3.09 -15.13
C ILE A 121 -16.53 3.58 -16.12
N ASP A 122 -16.10 4.33 -17.13
CA ASP A 122 -16.95 5.00 -18.11
C ASP A 122 -17.13 4.21 -19.42
N ILE A 123 -16.66 2.96 -19.44
CA ILE A 123 -16.78 2.01 -20.55
C ILE A 123 -17.64 0.82 -20.14
N GLN A 124 -18.38 0.24 -21.10
CA GLN A 124 -19.31 -0.86 -20.87
C GLN A 124 -18.92 -2.09 -21.69
N PRO A 125 -19.26 -3.30 -21.21
CA PRO A 125 -19.17 -4.52 -22.00
C PRO A 125 -19.90 -4.42 -23.35
N PRO A 126 -19.42 -5.12 -24.39
CA PRO A 126 -20.20 -5.27 -25.62
C PRO A 126 -21.53 -5.95 -25.31
N PRO A 127 -22.61 -5.61 -26.03
CA PRO A 127 -23.90 -6.27 -25.85
C PRO A 127 -23.76 -7.78 -26.11
N VAL A 128 -24.30 -8.59 -25.21
CA VAL A 128 -24.33 -10.06 -25.38
C VAL A 128 -25.11 -10.37 -26.66
N VAL A 129 -24.39 -10.71 -27.73
CA VAL A 129 -25.01 -11.16 -28.98
C VAL A 129 -25.41 -12.61 -28.77
N ASN A 130 -26.66 -12.85 -28.40
CA ASN A 130 -27.23 -14.19 -28.42
C ASN A 130 -27.24 -14.69 -29.87
N ALA A 131 -26.34 -15.62 -30.19
CA ALA A 131 -26.34 -16.37 -31.45
C ALA A 131 -27.31 -17.55 -31.38
#